data_AF-A0A835UYF3-F1
#
_entry.id   AF-A0A835UYF3-F1
#
_cell.length_a   1.000
_cell.length_b   1.000
_cell.length_c   1.000
_cell.angle_alpha   90.00
_cell.angle_beta   90.00
_cell.angle_gamma   90.00
#
_symmetry.space_group_name_H-M   'P 1'
#
loop_
_entity.id
_entity.type
_entity.pdbx_description
1 polymer ?
#
loop_
_entity_poly.entity_id
_entity_poly.type
_entity_poly.pdbx_seq_one_letter_code
_entity_poly.pdbx_strand_id
1 'polypeptide(L)'
;MTNGQIFSRNTQALFYNYKQLPIQRMLDFDFLCGRESPSVAGIINPGSEGFQKLFFGQEEIAIPIHSSIEAACSAHPTADVFINFASFRSAAASSMAALKQPTIKVVAIIAEGVPESDTKQLISYARTNNKA
;
A
#
# COMPACT_ATOMS: atom_id res chain seq x y z
N MET A 1 2.32 -18.70 -7.03
CA MET A 1 3.00 -18.38 -5.76
C MET A 1 3.28 -19.70 -5.06
N THR A 2 4.53 -19.96 -4.69
CA THR A 2 4.91 -21.09 -3.82
C THR A 2 4.42 -20.80 -2.40
N ASN A 3 4.07 -21.83 -1.63
CA ASN A 3 3.60 -21.67 -0.24
C ASN A 3 4.57 -20.80 0.58
N GLY A 4 4.07 -19.68 1.11
CA GLY A 4 4.83 -18.76 1.98
C GLY A 4 5.45 -17.53 1.29
N GLN A 5 5.39 -17.41 -0.04
CA GLN A 5 5.90 -16.22 -0.72
C GLN A 5 4.92 -15.04 -0.61
N ILE A 6 5.34 -13.97 0.06
CA ILE A 6 4.52 -12.76 0.29
C ILE A 6 4.63 -11.76 -0.88
N PHE A 7 5.83 -11.59 -1.45
CA PHE A 7 6.10 -10.61 -2.51
C PHE A 7 6.78 -11.25 -3.72
N SER A 8 6.58 -10.64 -4.89
CA SER A 8 7.18 -11.03 -6.16
C SER A 8 7.60 -9.81 -6.98
N ARG A 9 8.28 -10.05 -8.11
CA ARG A 9 8.65 -9.00 -9.07
C ARG A 9 7.44 -8.26 -9.65
N ASN A 10 6.26 -8.86 -9.60
CA ASN A 10 5.02 -8.28 -10.14
C ASN A 10 4.12 -7.69 -9.04
N THR A 11 4.56 -7.72 -7.78
CA THR A 11 3.78 -7.16 -6.66
C THR A 11 3.60 -5.66 -6.85
N GLN A 12 2.35 -5.21 -6.72
CA GLN A 12 1.99 -3.80 -6.72
C GLN A 12 1.31 -3.41 -5.41
N ALA A 13 1.61 -2.21 -4.96
CA ALA A 13 1.20 -1.67 -3.68
C ALA A 13 0.40 -0.37 -3.85
N LEU A 14 -0.59 -0.21 -2.98
CA LEU A 14 -1.26 1.06 -2.73
C LEU A 14 -0.63 1.72 -1.51
N PHE A 15 -0.18 2.96 -1.67
CA PHE A 15 0.53 3.71 -0.63
C PHE A 15 -0.43 4.67 0.08
N TYR A 16 -0.77 4.40 1.32
CA TYR A 16 -1.71 5.20 2.09
C TYR A 16 -1.01 6.27 2.93
N ASN A 17 -1.52 7.51 2.84
CA ASN A 17 -0.98 8.74 3.41
C ASN A 17 0.34 9.17 2.74
N TYR A 18 0.25 10.11 1.81
CA TYR A 18 1.34 10.49 0.92
C TYR A 18 2.65 10.85 1.67
N LYS A 19 3.74 10.19 1.29
CA LYS A 19 5.11 10.50 1.69
C LYS A 19 6.04 10.37 0.47
N GLN A 20 6.47 11.50 -0.06
CA GLN A 20 7.29 11.55 -1.29
C GLN A 20 8.55 10.69 -1.20
N LEU A 21 9.34 10.84 -0.13
CA LEU A 21 10.65 10.17 -0.01
C LEU A 21 10.54 8.63 0.04
N PRO A 22 9.69 8.01 0.90
CA PRO A 22 9.48 6.57 0.86
C PRO A 22 9.02 6.06 -0.51
N ILE A 23 8.10 6.75 -1.16
CA ILE A 23 7.59 6.33 -2.48
C ILE A 23 8.72 6.39 -3.51
N GLN A 24 9.46 7.50 -3.58
CA GLN A 24 10.58 7.63 -4.52
C GLN A 24 11.63 6.53 -4.27
N ARG A 25 11.95 6.23 -3.00
CA ARG A 25 12.89 5.14 -2.67
C ARG A 25 12.42 3.76 -3.12
N MET A 26 11.11 3.49 -3.06
CA MET A 26 10.55 2.24 -3.62
C MET A 26 10.76 2.19 -5.13
N LEU A 27 10.46 3.29 -5.84
CA LEU A 27 10.64 3.38 -7.30
C LEU A 27 12.11 3.28 -7.72
N ASP A 28 13.02 3.92 -6.99
CA ASP A 28 14.46 3.82 -7.22
C ASP A 28 14.93 2.37 -7.04
N PHE A 29 14.47 1.70 -5.99
CA PHE A 29 14.77 0.29 -5.75
C PHE A 29 14.22 -0.61 -6.87
N ASP A 30 13.00 -0.37 -7.32
CA ASP A 30 12.37 -1.10 -8.41
C ASP A 30 13.18 -0.99 -9.70
N PHE A 31 13.61 0.22 -10.04
CA PHE A 31 14.43 0.49 -11.22
C PHE A 31 15.79 -0.21 -11.12
N LEU A 32 16.47 -0.11 -9.97
CA LEU A 32 17.75 -0.79 -9.73
C LEU A 32 17.62 -2.32 -9.78
N CYS A 33 16.46 -2.87 -9.40
CA CYS A 33 16.14 -4.30 -9.53
C CYS A 33 15.73 -4.71 -10.96
N GLY A 34 15.71 -3.77 -11.91
CA GLY A 34 15.34 -3.97 -13.29
C GLY A 34 13.87 -4.37 -13.46
N ARG A 35 12.98 -3.93 -12.58
CA ARG A 35 11.54 -4.16 -12.74
C ARG A 35 11.03 -3.41 -13.97
N GLU A 36 10.10 -4.03 -14.67
CA GLU A 36 9.44 -3.41 -15.82
C GLU A 36 8.33 -2.45 -15.40
N SER A 37 7.74 -2.68 -14.22
CA SER A 37 6.65 -1.87 -13.68
C SER A 37 6.96 -1.37 -12.26
N PRO A 38 6.57 -0.11 -11.95
CA PRO A 38 6.58 0.42 -10.60
C PRO A 38 5.86 -0.49 -9.60
N SER A 39 6.46 -0.67 -8.42
CA SER A 39 5.80 -1.36 -7.30
C SER A 39 4.71 -0.51 -6.67
N VAL A 40 4.74 0.81 -6.79
CA VAL A 40 3.67 1.69 -6.30
C VAL A 40 2.70 1.98 -7.44
N ALA A 41 1.50 1.42 -7.37
CA ALA A 41 0.46 1.60 -8.39
C ALA A 41 -0.37 2.88 -8.17
N GLY A 42 -0.59 3.25 -6.91
CA GLY A 42 -1.39 4.42 -6.56
C GLY A 42 -1.12 4.91 -5.15
N ILE A 43 -1.37 6.19 -4.93
CA ILE A 43 -1.30 6.84 -3.63
C ILE A 43 -2.73 7.05 -3.15
N ILE A 44 -3.00 6.80 -1.88
CA ILE A 44 -4.27 7.11 -1.24
C ILE A 44 -4.02 8.27 -0.29
N ASN A 45 -4.65 9.41 -0.58
CA ASN A 45 -4.60 10.59 0.28
C ASN A 45 -6.04 11.07 0.52
N PRO A 46 -6.65 10.70 1.67
CA PRO A 46 -8.05 10.99 1.93
C PRO A 46 -8.43 12.45 1.67
N GLY A 47 -9.46 12.66 0.86
CA GLY A 47 -9.92 14.00 0.47
C GLY A 47 -9.10 14.70 -0.61
N SER A 48 -8.17 14.01 -1.27
CA SER A 48 -7.42 14.51 -2.43
C SER A 48 -7.53 13.54 -3.61
N GLU A 49 -7.62 14.10 -4.82
CA GLU A 49 -7.58 13.38 -6.10
C GLU A 49 -6.54 14.06 -7.00
N GLY A 50 -5.90 13.29 -7.88
CA GLY A 50 -4.98 13.86 -8.87
C GLY A 50 -3.81 12.94 -9.20
N PHE A 51 -2.64 13.53 -9.43
CA PHE A 51 -1.43 12.79 -9.78
C PHE A 51 -0.21 13.37 -9.06
N GLN A 52 0.67 12.48 -8.63
CA GLN A 52 1.98 12.84 -8.11
C GLN A 52 3.05 12.52 -9.15
N LYS A 53 3.83 13.52 -9.51
CA LYS A 53 5.01 13.40 -10.37
C LYS A 53 6.19 12.82 -9.57
N LEU A 54 6.75 11.71 -10.05
CA LEU A 54 7.87 10.96 -9.46
C LEU A 54 8.80 10.47 -10.57
N PHE A 55 9.93 9.87 -10.21
CA PHE A 55 10.87 9.30 -11.17
C PHE A 55 10.91 7.77 -11.11
N PHE A 56 11.06 7.13 -12.26
CA PHE A 56 11.40 5.72 -12.40
C PHE A 56 12.65 5.61 -13.27
N GLY A 57 13.81 5.54 -12.61
CA GLY A 57 15.08 5.77 -13.29
C GLY A 57 15.22 7.24 -13.70
N GLN A 58 15.44 7.48 -14.99
CA GLN A 58 15.52 8.85 -15.54
C GLN A 58 14.18 9.35 -16.09
N GLU A 59 13.18 8.47 -16.17
CA GLU A 59 11.86 8.80 -16.69
C GLU A 59 10.97 9.39 -15.60
N GLU A 60 10.23 10.43 -15.97
CA GLU A 60 9.23 11.01 -15.12
C GLU A 60 7.90 10.29 -15.31
N ILE A 61 7.31 9.84 -14.21
CA ILE A 61 6.03 9.13 -14.20
C ILE A 61 5.00 9.85 -13.32
N ALA A 62 3.73 9.70 -13.68
CA ALA A 62 2.59 10.22 -12.92
C ALA A 62 1.91 9.08 -12.16
N ILE A 63 2.02 9.07 -10.84
CA ILE A 63 1.31 8.10 -9.98
C ILE A 63 -0.04 8.70 -9.56
N PRO A 64 -1.17 8.02 -9.79
CA PRO A 64 -2.49 8.54 -9.44
C PRO A 64 -2.67 8.62 -7.91
N ILE A 65 -3.30 9.70 -7.47
CA ILE A 65 -3.74 9.93 -6.09
C ILE A 65 -5.24 9.73 -6.04
N HIS A 66 -5.69 8.89 -5.11
CA HIS A 66 -7.09 8.54 -4.88
C HIS A 66 -7.56 9.07 -3.52
N SER A 67 -8.82 9.46 -3.45
CA SER A 67 -9.44 10.02 -2.24
C SER A 67 -9.90 8.97 -1.24
N SER A 68 -10.01 7.70 -1.64
CA SER A 68 -10.42 6.60 -0.76
C SER A 68 -9.71 5.29 -1.07
N ILE A 69 -9.76 4.37 -0.10
CA ILE A 69 -9.17 3.02 -0.24
C ILE A 69 -9.94 2.22 -1.30
N GLU A 70 -11.27 2.36 -1.32
CA GLU A 70 -12.17 1.69 -2.25
C GLU A 70 -11.92 2.13 -3.69
N ALA A 71 -11.79 3.45 -3.93
CA ALA A 71 -11.51 4.00 -5.26
C ALA A 71 -10.16 3.50 -5.79
N ALA A 72 -9.13 3.51 -4.94
CA ALA A 72 -7.80 3.02 -5.31
C ALA A 72 -7.80 1.51 -5.61
N CYS A 73 -8.49 0.70 -4.80
CA CYS A 73 -8.58 -0.75 -5.05
C CYS A 73 -9.37 -1.06 -6.33
N SER A 74 -10.40 -0.27 -6.64
CA SER A 74 -11.16 -0.40 -7.89
C SER A 74 -10.34 0.01 -9.11
N ALA A 75 -9.52 1.06 -8.99
CA ALA A 75 -8.67 1.53 -10.08
C ALA A 75 -7.46 0.62 -10.34
N HIS A 76 -6.98 -0.08 -9.30
CA HIS A 76 -5.79 -0.92 -9.33
C HIS A 76 -6.08 -2.35 -8.87
N PRO A 77 -6.84 -3.14 -9.65
CA PRO A 77 -7.27 -4.48 -9.24
C PRO A 77 -6.13 -5.49 -9.07
N THR A 78 -4.94 -5.20 -9.62
CA THR A 78 -3.73 -6.00 -9.49
C THR A 78 -2.92 -5.69 -8.22
N ALA A 79 -3.19 -4.59 -7.54
CA ALA A 79 -2.49 -4.21 -6.32
C ALA A 79 -2.99 -5.06 -5.14
N ASP A 80 -2.09 -5.85 -4.57
CA ASP A 80 -2.39 -6.78 -3.48
C ASP A 80 -1.67 -6.46 -2.16
N VAL A 81 -0.87 -5.39 -2.16
CA VAL A 81 -0.18 -4.87 -0.97
C VAL A 81 -0.70 -3.48 -0.61
N PHE A 82 -0.88 -3.22 0.67
CA PHE A 82 -1.24 -1.91 1.20
C PHE A 82 -0.18 -1.44 2.19
N ILE A 83 0.43 -0.30 1.93
CA ILE A 83 1.49 0.26 2.78
C ILE A 83 0.91 1.46 3.52
N ASN A 84 0.81 1.35 4.84
CA ASN A 84 0.07 2.29 5.68
C ASN A 84 0.99 3.22 6.47
N PHE A 85 1.14 4.46 5.99
CA PHE A 85 1.85 5.55 6.66
C PHE A 85 0.92 6.47 7.46
N ALA A 86 -0.29 6.01 7.81
CA ALA A 86 -1.17 6.74 8.73
C ALA A 86 -0.49 6.97 10.10
N SER A 87 -0.95 8.00 10.83
CA SER A 87 -0.54 8.17 12.23
C SER A 87 -1.10 7.05 13.12
N PHE A 88 -0.54 6.85 14.31
CA PHE A 88 -1.03 5.84 15.27
C PHE A 88 -2.54 5.97 15.59
N ARG A 89 -3.10 7.18 15.50
CA ARG A 89 -4.52 7.47 15.74
C ARG A 89 -5.43 6.90 14.64
N SER A 90 -4.92 6.75 13.42
CA SER A 90 -5.70 6.36 12.24
C SER A 90 -5.25 5.05 11.60
N ALA A 91 -4.07 4.54 11.97
CA ALA A 91 -3.48 3.33 11.40
C ALA A 91 -4.36 2.09 11.56
N ALA A 92 -5.00 1.90 12.72
CA ALA A 92 -5.85 0.73 12.94
C ALA A 92 -7.09 0.74 12.03
N ALA A 93 -7.79 1.88 11.97
CA ALA A 93 -8.98 2.04 11.14
C ALA A 93 -8.67 1.90 9.64
N SER A 94 -7.61 2.55 9.14
CA SER A 94 -7.24 2.44 7.72
C SER A 94 -6.72 1.04 7.36
N SER A 95 -6.01 0.36 8.26
CA SER A 95 -5.57 -1.03 8.05
C SER A 95 -6.75 -2.00 7.99
N MET A 96 -7.73 -1.84 8.89
CA MET A 96 -8.93 -2.66 8.89
C MET A 96 -9.75 -2.44 7.61
N ALA A 97 -9.86 -1.19 7.15
CA ALA A 97 -10.51 -0.87 5.88
C ALA A 97 -9.80 -1.53 4.68
N ALA A 98 -8.47 -1.47 4.64
CA ALA A 98 -7.67 -2.16 3.63
C ALA A 98 -7.82 -3.68 3.68
N LEU A 99 -7.78 -4.30 4.88
CA LEU A 99 -7.98 -5.73 5.06
C LEU A 99 -9.37 -6.21 4.61
N LYS A 100 -10.38 -5.34 4.60
CA LYS A 100 -11.72 -5.65 4.08
C LYS A 100 -11.79 -5.62 2.55
N GLN A 101 -10.84 -5.00 1.86
CA GLN A 101 -10.81 -4.99 0.40
C GLN A 101 -10.41 -6.36 -0.16
N PRO A 102 -11.11 -6.89 -1.18
CA PRO A 102 -10.87 -8.24 -1.69
C PRO A 102 -9.51 -8.39 -2.39
N THR A 103 -8.98 -7.31 -2.98
CA THR A 103 -7.70 -7.32 -3.71
C THR A 103 -6.48 -7.35 -2.78
N ILE A 104 -6.59 -6.73 -1.59
CA ILE A 104 -5.49 -6.61 -0.64
C ILE A 104 -5.27 -7.91 0.13
N LYS A 105 -4.05 -8.43 0.08
CA LYS A 105 -3.61 -9.63 0.81
C LYS A 105 -2.64 -9.31 1.93
N VAL A 106 -1.88 -8.22 1.80
CA VAL A 106 -0.82 -7.84 2.74
C VAL A 106 -1.00 -6.39 3.17
N VAL A 107 -0.95 -6.12 4.48
CA VAL A 107 -0.97 -4.76 5.03
C VAL A 107 0.27 -4.49 5.87
N ALA A 108 1.13 -3.59 5.40
CA ALA A 108 2.29 -3.11 6.16
C ALA A 108 1.91 -1.87 6.97
N ILE A 109 1.92 -1.97 8.31
CA ILE A 109 1.57 -0.87 9.22
C ILE A 109 2.86 -0.24 9.76
N ILE A 110 3.12 1.02 9.41
CA ILE A 110 4.37 1.71 9.79
C ILE A 110 4.25 2.46 11.13
N ALA A 111 3.03 2.79 11.54
CA ALA A 111 2.78 3.56 12.75
C ALA A 111 3.23 2.83 14.02
N GLU A 112 4.07 3.47 14.83
CA GLU A 112 4.35 3.07 16.20
C GLU A 112 3.28 3.60 17.16
N GLY A 113 3.08 2.94 18.30
CA GLY A 113 2.15 3.41 19.35
C GLY A 113 0.67 3.15 19.07
N VAL A 114 0.34 2.22 18.16
CA VAL A 114 -1.03 1.73 18.00
C VAL A 114 -1.44 0.94 19.25
N PRO A 115 -2.64 1.16 19.83
CA PRO A 115 -3.11 0.39 20.98
C PRO A 115 -3.04 -1.12 20.74
N GLU A 116 -2.62 -1.87 21.76
CA GLU A 116 -2.50 -3.33 21.65
C GLU A 116 -3.85 -4.01 21.38
N SER A 117 -4.94 -3.48 21.94
CA SER A 117 -6.30 -3.96 21.68
C SER A 117 -6.65 -3.92 20.20
N ASP A 118 -6.33 -2.82 19.52
CA ASP A 118 -6.62 -2.63 18.10
C ASP A 118 -5.73 -3.54 17.25
N THR A 119 -4.46 -3.69 17.64
CA THR A 119 -3.51 -4.61 17.00
C THR A 119 -4.00 -6.05 17.10
N LYS A 120 -4.51 -6.49 18.25
CA LYS A 120 -5.10 -7.82 18.45
C LYS A 120 -6.30 -8.05 17.53
N GLN A 121 -7.15 -7.04 17.34
CA GLN A 121 -8.29 -7.13 16.42
C GLN A 121 -7.83 -7.28 14.96
N LEU A 122 -6.83 -6.51 14.53
CA LEU A 122 -6.24 -6.63 13.20
C LEU A 122 -5.64 -8.02 12.96
N ILE A 123 -4.86 -8.53 13.90
CA ILE A 123 -4.26 -9.88 13.82
C ILE A 123 -5.35 -10.95 13.71
N SER A 124 -6.39 -10.87 14.54
CA SER A 124 -7.51 -11.82 14.52
C SER A 124 -8.23 -11.81 13.16
N TYR A 125 -8.52 -10.62 12.64
CA TYR A 125 -9.16 -10.47 11.34
C TYR A 125 -8.29 -11.01 10.20
N ALA A 126 -7.00 -10.65 10.17
CA ALA A 126 -6.07 -11.08 9.14
C ALA A 126 -5.95 -12.61 9.09
N ARG A 127 -5.78 -13.27 10.25
CA ARG A 127 -5.73 -14.74 10.35
C ARG A 127 -7.01 -15.41 9.86
N THR A 128 -8.17 -14.89 10.26
CA THR A 128 -9.48 -15.44 9.87
C THR A 128 -9.69 -15.35 8.35
N ASN A 129 -9.09 -14.35 7.69
CA ASN A 129 -9.26 -14.09 6.26
C ASN A 129 -8.04 -14.51 5.41
N ASN A 130 -7.09 -15.27 5.97
CA ASN A 130 -5.85 -15.67 5.29
C ASN A 130 -5.06 -14.50 4.67
N LYS A 131 -4.99 -13.37 5.40
CA LYS A 131 -4.23 -12.18 5.03
C LYS A 131 -3.02 -12.00 5.94
N ALA A 132 -2.02 -11.25 5.46
CA ALA A 132 -0.78 -10.94 6.15
C ALA A 132 -0.76 -9.50 6.66
#